data_AF-B6K2A5-F1
#
_entry.id   AF-B6K2A5-F1
#
_cell.length_a   1.000
_cell.length_b   1.000
_cell.length_c   1.000
_cell.angle_alpha   90.00
_cell.angle_beta   90.00
_cell.angle_gamma   90.00
#
_symmetry.space_group_name_H-M   'P 1'
#
loop_
_entity.id
_entity.type
_entity.pdbx_description
1 polymer ?
#
loop_
_entity_poly.entity_id
_entity_poly.type
_entity_poly.pdbx_seq_one_letter_code
_entity_poly.pdbx_strand_id
1 'polypeptide(L)'
;MTGIVRLTRQFGREIYLIDIQGDLERSKAEMNIGDLTIVQSTEKRVKSTAKLIVGNQCLEGTVEPLKQPMVILSKTNKRPRLESAETNPTTYVSMVSVIREKITFHLRPQLIHQ
;
A
#
# COMPACT_ATOMS: atom_id res chain seq x y z
N MET A 1 4.10 -18.88 13.00
CA MET A 1 4.29 -17.42 12.89
C MET A 1 3.35 -16.93 11.82
N THR A 2 2.38 -16.07 12.13
CA THR A 2 1.57 -15.38 11.11
C THR A 2 2.45 -14.35 10.41
N GLY A 3 2.49 -14.38 9.07
CA GLY A 3 3.24 -13.42 8.26
C GLY A 3 2.66 -12.00 8.34
N ILE A 4 3.40 -11.03 7.82
CA ILE A 4 2.89 -9.69 7.55
C ILE A 4 2.87 -9.52 6.04
N VAL A 5 1.68 -9.30 5.47
CA VAL A 5 1.52 -8.88 4.08
C VAL A 5 1.67 -7.37 4.02
N ARG A 6 2.65 -6.91 3.25
CA ARG A 6 2.91 -5.49 3.00
C ARG A 6 2.54 -5.12 1.57
N LEU A 7 1.67 -4.13 1.43
CA LEU A 7 1.18 -3.65 0.14
C LEU A 7 1.51 -2.17 -0.01
N THR A 8 1.83 -1.76 -1.24
CA THR A 8 1.86 -0.35 -1.64
C THR A 8 0.76 -0.10 -2.64
N ARG A 9 -0.10 0.90 -2.37
CA ARG A 9 -1.21 1.25 -3.27
C ARG A 9 -1.29 2.75 -3.48
N GLN A 10 -1.45 3.12 -4.74
CA GLN A 10 -1.63 4.51 -5.13
C GLN A 10 -3.12 4.83 -5.20
N PHE A 11 -3.56 5.85 -4.46
CA PHE A 11 -4.89 6.43 -4.54
C PHE A 11 -4.75 7.91 -4.89
N GLY A 12 -5.21 8.29 -6.08
CA GLY A 12 -4.95 9.62 -6.64
C GLY A 12 -3.44 9.88 -6.79
N ARG A 13 -2.94 10.91 -6.08
CA ARG A 13 -1.51 11.30 -6.09
C ARG A 13 -0.72 10.72 -4.92
N GLU A 14 -1.38 10.04 -3.99
CA GLU A 14 -0.76 9.54 -2.77
C GLU A 14 -0.50 8.05 -2.85
N ILE A 15 0.64 7.62 -2.29
CA ILE A 15 1.00 6.21 -2.17
C ILE A 15 0.91 5.83 -0.70
N TYR A 16 0.10 4.82 -0.42
CA TYR A 16 -0.16 4.29 0.89
C TYR A 16 0.63 3.00 1.10
N LEU A 17 1.23 2.86 2.28
CA LEU A 17 1.76 1.60 2.77
C LEU A 17 0.74 0.94 3.69
N ILE A 18 0.41 -0.32 3.40
CA ILE A 18 -0.57 -1.10 4.15
C ILE A 18 0.10 -2.37 4.65
N ASP A 19 0.11 -2.56 5.97
CA ASP A 19 0.57 -3.76 6.65
C ASP A 19 -0.64 -4.53 7.19
N ILE A 20 -0.81 -5.78 6.76
CA ILE A 20 -1.86 -6.69 7.24
C ILE A 20 -1.16 -7.87 7.92
N GLN A 21 -1.49 -8.12 9.19
CA GLN A 21 -1.02 -9.30 9.89
C GLN A 21 -1.86 -10.52 9.50
N GLY A 22 -1.25 -11.46 8.79
CA GLY A 22 -1.92 -12.62 8.20
C GLY A 22 -1.52 -12.80 6.74
N ASP A 23 -2.29 -13.65 6.06
CA ASP A 23 -2.12 -13.92 4.64
C ASP A 23 -3.28 -13.29 3.85
N LEU A 24 -3.00 -12.84 2.63
CA LEU A 24 -4.00 -12.29 1.74
C LEU A 24 -4.34 -13.31 0.65
N GLU A 25 -5.47 -13.99 0.83
CA GLU A 25 -5.99 -14.91 -0.16
C GLU A 25 -6.74 -14.13 -1.25
N ARG A 26 -6.43 -14.39 -2.52
CA ARG A 26 -7.10 -13.75 -3.66
C ARG A 26 -7.29 -14.74 -4.81
N SER A 27 -8.44 -14.68 -5.46
CA SER A 27 -8.61 -15.34 -6.76
C SER A 27 -7.87 -14.55 -7.84
N LYS A 28 -7.29 -15.25 -8.82
CA LYS A 28 -6.64 -14.58 -9.98
C LYS A 28 -7.61 -13.74 -10.80
N ALA A 29 -8.92 -14.02 -10.71
CA ALA A 29 -9.96 -13.31 -11.44
C ALA A 29 -10.38 -11.99 -10.75
N GLU A 30 -10.05 -11.81 -9.47
CA GLU A 30 -10.50 -10.64 -8.70
C GLU A 30 -9.49 -9.50 -8.80
N MET A 31 -9.92 -8.43 -9.48
CA MET A 31 -9.13 -7.22 -9.66
C MET A 31 -9.26 -6.28 -8.44
N ASN A 32 -10.38 -6.33 -7.73
CA ASN A 32 -10.61 -5.66 -6.45
C ASN A 32 -10.64 -6.70 -5.32
N ILE A 33 -9.84 -6.49 -4.28
CA ILE A 33 -9.72 -7.39 -3.13
C ILE A 33 -10.58 -6.88 -1.96
N GLY A 34 -10.94 -5.60 -1.94
CA GLY A 34 -11.67 -5.00 -0.84
C GLY A 34 -11.65 -3.48 -0.84
N ASP A 35 -12.41 -2.91 0.09
CA ASP A 35 -12.61 -1.48 0.20
C ASP A 35 -11.91 -0.94 1.45
N LEU A 36 -11.03 0.04 1.24
CA LEU A 36 -10.29 0.73 2.29
C LEU A 36 -10.92 2.09 2.55
N THR A 37 -11.33 2.32 3.80
CA THR A 37 -11.77 3.63 4.30
C THR A 37 -10.75 4.14 5.32
N ILE A 38 -10.33 5.40 5.18
CA ILE A 38 -9.41 6.06 6.11
C ILE A 38 -10.16 7.24 6.74
N VAL A 39 -10.22 7.27 8.06
CA VAL A 39 -10.79 8.38 8.82
C VAL A 39 -9.64 9.18 9.40
N GLN A 40 -9.35 10.31 8.75
CA GLN A 40 -8.32 11.22 9.23
C GLN A 40 -8.83 12.01 10.42
N SER A 41 -8.06 11.98 11.52
CA SER A 41 -8.28 12.88 12.64
C SER A 41 -7.61 14.22 12.37
N THR A 42 -8.34 15.31 12.56
CA THR A 42 -7.80 16.67 12.54
C THR A 42 -7.18 17.07 13.89
N GLU A 43 -7.46 16.31 14.95
CA GLU A 43 -6.97 16.58 16.29
C GLU A 43 -5.64 15.87 16.55
N LYS A 44 -4.62 16.61 16.99
CA LYS A 44 -3.28 16.07 17.30
C LYS A 44 -3.26 14.93 18.32
N ARG A 45 -4.33 14.75 19.10
CA ARG A 45 -4.42 13.74 20.17
C ARG A 45 -5.16 12.47 19.76
N VAL A 46 -5.92 12.51 18.67
CA VAL A 46 -6.71 11.37 18.20
C VAL A 46 -5.98 10.77 16.99
N LYS A 47 -5.66 9.48 17.07
CA LYS A 47 -5.03 8.77 15.95
C LYS A 47 -6.04 8.60 14.83
N SER A 48 -5.60 8.86 13.60
CA SER A 48 -6.36 8.49 12.42
C SER A 48 -6.56 6.98 12.37
N THR A 49 -7.75 6.54 12.00
CA THR A 49 -8.13 5.12 11.94
C THR A 49 -8.38 4.70 10.51
N ALA A 50 -8.35 3.40 10.27
CA ALA A 50 -8.66 2.82 8.97
C ALA A 50 -9.56 1.60 9.15
N LYS A 51 -10.42 1.37 8.16
CA LYS A 51 -11.28 0.20 8.07
C LYS A 51 -11.07 -0.44 6.70
N LEU A 52 -10.76 -1.73 6.68
CA LEU A 52 -10.60 -2.50 5.46
C LEU A 52 -11.68 -3.59 5.42
N ILE A 53 -12.48 -3.59 4.38
CA ILE A 53 -13.51 -4.61 4.14
C ILE A 53 -12.99 -5.55 3.04
N VAL A 54 -12.86 -6.83 3.34
CA VAL A 54 -12.42 -7.88 2.40
C VAL A 54 -13.46 -8.99 2.42
N GLY A 55 -14.24 -9.13 1.34
CA GLY A 55 -15.38 -10.06 1.32
C GLY A 55 -16.36 -9.78 2.46
N ASN A 56 -16.60 -10.77 3.32
CA ASN A 56 -17.46 -10.65 4.51
C ASN A 56 -16.70 -10.28 5.80
N GLN A 57 -15.43 -9.90 5.69
CA GLN A 57 -14.57 -9.57 6.81
C GLN A 57 -14.33 -8.06 6.92
N CYS A 58 -14.30 -7.58 8.15
CA CYS A 58 -13.97 -6.20 8.51
C CYS A 58 -12.72 -6.20 9.38
N LEU A 59 -11.70 -5.48 8.93
CA LEU A 59 -10.47 -5.26 9.67
C LEU A 59 -10.43 -3.80 10.13
N GLU A 60 -10.22 -3.61 11.42
CA GLU A 60 -9.97 -2.30 12.01
C GLU A 60 -8.47 -2.09 12.17
N GLY A 61 -8.01 -0.92 11.76
CA GLY A 61 -6.60 -0.57 11.73
C GLY A 61 -6.35 0.86 12.15
N THR A 62 -5.07 1.16 12.31
CA THR A 62 -4.55 2.46 12.73
C THR A 62 -3.65 3.02 11.66
N VAL A 63 -3.68 4.34 11.48
CA VAL A 63 -2.69 5.06 10.69
C VAL A 63 -1.61 5.56 11.62
N GLU A 64 -0.36 5.21 11.33
CA GLU A 64 0.77 5.43 12.22
C GLU A 64 1.94 6.06 11.46
N PRO A 65 2.67 7.01 12.06
CA PRO A 65 3.89 7.52 11.46
C PRO A 65 4.95 6.43 11.39
N LEU A 66 5.67 6.36 10.28
CA LEU A 66 6.86 5.54 10.16
C LEU A 66 7.98 6.17 10.98
N LYS A 67 8.69 5.33 11.75
CA LYS A 67 9.92 5.75 12.46
C LYS A 67 10.96 6.32 11.50
N GLN A 68 11.01 5.77 10.29
CA GLN A 68 11.85 6.22 9.19
C GLN A 68 11.00 6.34 7.92
N PRO A 69 10.84 7.54 7.35
CA PRO A 69 10.15 7.71 6.07
C PRO A 69 10.79 6.86 4.97
N MET A 70 9.98 6.36 4.05
CA MET A 70 10.43 5.55 2.91
C MET A 70 10.25 6.30 1.60
N VAL A 71 11.21 6.16 0.70
CA VAL A 71 11.13 6.73 -0.65
C VAL A 71 10.69 5.66 -1.63
N ILE A 72 9.66 5.97 -2.44
CA ILE A 72 9.25 5.13 -3.56
C ILE A 72 9.98 5.60 -4.80
N LEU A 73 10.72 4.68 -5.41
CA LEU A 73 11.48 4.91 -6.63
C LEU A 73 10.82 4.15 -7.79
N SER A 74 10.65 4.81 -8.93
CA SER A 74 10.27 4.17 -10.18
C SER A 74 11.51 3.88 -10.98
N LYS A 75 11.66 2.62 -11.40
CA LYS A 75 12.69 2.19 -12.33
C LYS A 75 12.06 2.08 -13.72
N THR A 76 12.50 2.92 -14.64
CA THR A 76 12.08 2.84 -16.04
C THR A 76 13.23 2.35 -16.90
N ASN A 77 13.02 1.22 -17.58
CA ASN A 77 13.94 0.74 -18.61
C ASN A 77 13.46 1.32 -19.94
N LYS A 78 14.13 2.35 -20.46
CA LYS A 78 13.89 2.75 -21.85
C LYS A 78 14.69 1.80 -22.74
N ARG A 79 13.99 1.06 -23.61
CA ARG A 79 14.67 0.40 -24.72
C ARG A 79 15.16 1.49 -25.67
N PRO A 80 16.43 1.48 -26.11
CA PRO A 80 16.88 2.42 -27.12
C PRO A 80 15.98 2.25 -28.35
N ARG A 81 15.37 3.35 -28.82
CA ARG A 81 14.69 3.36 -30.11
C ARG A 81 15.76 3.10 -31.16
N LEU A 82 15.46 2.17 -32.06
CA LEU A 82 16.34 1.59 -33.08
C LEU A 82 16.94 2.64 -34.03
N GLU A 83 17.88 3.47 -33.57
CA GLU A 83 18.77 4.23 -34.42
C GLU A 83 20.11 4.38 -33.70
N SER A 84 21.10 3.61 -34.15
CA SER A 84 22.53 3.65 -33.78
C SER A 84 23.01 2.64 -32.73
N ALA A 85 24.14 2.03 -33.06
CA ALA A 85 24.83 0.91 -32.42
C ALA A 85 24.92 0.92 -30.89
N GLU A 86 24.85 -0.29 -30.33
CA GLU A 86 25.43 -0.73 -29.05
C GLU A 86 25.44 0.31 -27.90
N THR A 87 24.27 0.64 -27.39
CA THR A 87 24.16 1.33 -26.10
C THR A 87 23.47 0.44 -25.08
N ASN A 88 24.21 0.12 -24.01
CA ASN A 88 23.70 -0.60 -22.85
C ASN A 88 22.37 0.02 -22.37
N PRO A 89 21.38 -0.79 -21.96
CA PRO A 89 20.10 -0.27 -21.51
C PRO A 89 20.31 0.70 -20.33
N THR A 90 20.06 1.99 -20.58
CA THR A 90 20.19 3.02 -19.55
C THR A 90 18.99 2.90 -18.60
N THR A 91 19.27 2.56 -17.35
CA THR A 91 18.26 2.52 -16.30
C THR A 91 18.03 3.94 -15.78
N TYR A 92 16.79 4.43 -15.87
CA TYR A 92 16.40 5.67 -15.21
C TYR A 92 15.69 5.36 -13.90
N VAL A 93 16.15 5.98 -12.82
CA VAL A 93 15.50 5.92 -11.50
C VAL A 93 14.99 7.31 -11.16
N SER A 94 13.69 7.43 -10.90
CA SER A 94 13.08 8.69 -10.45
C SER A 94 12.35 8.49 -9.13
N MET A 95 12.40 9.53 -8.28
CA MET A 95 11.60 9.56 -7.07
C MET A 95 10.13 9.81 -7.43
N VAL A 96 9.25 8.95 -6.92
CA VAL A 96 7.80 9.04 -7.15
C VAL A 96 7.11 9.70 -5.95
N SER A 97 7.43 9.23 -4.75
CA SER A 97 6.77 9.68 -3.52
C SER A 97 7.60 9.39 -2.29
N VAL A 98 7.27 10.05 -1.18
CA VAL A 98 7.81 9.78 0.15
C VAL A 98 6.66 9.34 1.05
N ILE A 99 6.72 8.11 1.51
CA ILE A 99 5.76 7.55 2.47
C ILE A 99 6.25 7.89 3.88
N ARG A 100 5.42 8.59 4.64
CA ARG A 100 5.70 9.00 6.03
C ARG A 100 4.85 8.25 7.05
N GLU A 101 3.77 7.65 6.60
CA GLU A 101 2.79 6.96 7.45
C GLU A 101 2.47 5.60 6.85
N LYS A 102 2.04 4.68 7.70
CA LYS A 102 1.55 3.37 7.30
C LYS A 102 0.22 3.06 7.96
N ILE A 103 -0.57 2.26 7.27
CA ILE A 103 -1.83 1.73 7.78
C ILE A 103 -1.54 0.32 8.28
N THR A 104 -1.87 0.02 9.54
CA THR A 104 -1.59 -1.29 10.14
C THR A 104 -2.87 -1.95 10.61
N PHE A 105 -3.12 -3.18 10.13
CA PHE A 105 -4.20 -4.06 10.56
C PHE A 105 -3.62 -5.24 11.31
N HIS A 106 -3.70 -5.21 12.64
CA HIS A 106 -3.14 -6.22 13.54
C HIS A 106 -4.20 -7.01 14.32
N LEU A 107 -5.43 -6.50 14.34
CA LEU A 107 -6.54 -7.14 15.02
C LEU A 107 -7.14 -8.25 14.15
N ARG A 108 -7.72 -9.26 14.81
CA ARG A 108 -8.44 -10.33 14.13
C ARG A 108 -9.62 -9.75 13.34
N PRO A 109 -9.80 -10.12 12.06
CA PRO A 109 -10.96 -9.69 11.28
C PRO A 109 -12.28 -10.09 11.94
N GLN A 110 -13.26 -9.19 11.91
CA GLN A 110 -14.62 -9.41 12.38
C GLN A 110 -15.52 -9.76 11.19
N LEU A 111 -16.54 -10.60 11.41
CA LEU A 111 -17.58 -10.82 10.40
C LEU A 111 -18.50 -9.61 10.34
N ILE A 112 -18.89 -9.22 9.13
CA ILE A 112 -19.90 -8.19 8.92
C ILE A 112 -21.26 -8.85 9.15
N HIS A 113 -21.92 -8.55 10.27
CA HIS A 113 -23.31 -8.91 10.48
C HIS A 113 -24.16 -8.03 9.55
N GLN A 114 -24.76 -8.67 8.54
CA GLN A 114 -25.76 -8.06 7.67
C GLN A 114 -27.13 -8.05 8.36
#